data_AF-A0A2H3EET7-F1
#
_entry.id   AF-A0A2H3EET7-F1
#
_cell.length_a   1.000
_cell.length_b   1.000
_cell.length_c   1.000
_cell.angle_alpha   90.00
_cell.angle_beta   90.00
_cell.angle_gamma   90.00
#
_symmetry.space_group_name_H-M   'P 1'
#
loop_
_entity.id
_entity.type
_entity.pdbx_description
1 polymer ?
#
loop_
_entity_poly.entity_id
_entity_poly.type
_entity_poly.pdbx_seq_one_letter_code
_entity_poly.pdbx_strand_id
1 'polypeptide(L)'
;MPYKFPDPCATANLPMAGDEFPYDRHSRPGEPPETLPAGSMTPFTDAVFSHIFIPWNHITAKFPEEICSAITTTPEKFIAAVPFGAGPKFYTDNRRADLLLKDFLKGLDFPDKGKLTVFFPLEAKKDKKGRNRDKSRNRRSAFDKPWPLVITGFSENFRKFLL
;
A
#
# COMPACT_ATOMS: atom_id res chain seq x y z
N MET A 1 -28.24 -7.35 43.75
CA MET A 1 -27.52 -8.53 43.23
C MET A 1 -26.03 -8.34 43.55
N PRO A 2 -25.33 -9.35 44.10
CA PRO A 2 -23.90 -9.22 44.38
C PRO A 2 -23.12 -9.14 43.06
N TYR A 3 -22.19 -8.18 43.00
CA TYR A 3 -21.27 -8.03 41.86
C TYR A 3 -20.34 -9.24 41.80
N LYS A 4 -20.38 -9.98 40.69
CA LYS A 4 -19.43 -11.08 40.43
C LYS A 4 -18.18 -10.51 39.78
N PHE A 5 -17.02 -10.76 40.38
CA PHE A 5 -15.74 -10.47 39.73
C PHE A 5 -15.58 -11.37 38.50
N PRO A 6 -15.01 -10.84 37.40
CA PRO A 6 -14.65 -11.66 36.25
C PRO A 6 -13.61 -12.71 36.67
N ASP A 7 -13.73 -13.92 36.11
CA ASP A 7 -12.77 -15.00 36.31
C ASP A 7 -11.42 -14.60 35.69
N PRO A 8 -10.33 -14.50 36.48
CA PRO A 8 -9.02 -14.11 35.96
C PRO A 8 -8.44 -15.11 34.95
N CYS A 9 -8.96 -16.33 34.87
CA CYS A 9 -8.55 -17.36 33.92
C CYS A 9 -9.42 -17.39 32.66
N ALA A 10 -10.47 -16.56 32.55
CA ALA A 10 -11.35 -16.49 31.38
C ALA A 10 -10.69 -15.68 30.25
N THR A 11 -9.73 -16.29 29.56
CA THR A 11 -9.00 -15.69 28.43
C THR A 11 -9.76 -15.73 27.10
N ALA A 12 -10.90 -16.44 27.05
CA ALA A 12 -11.68 -16.67 25.82
C ALA A 12 -12.26 -15.39 25.17
N ASN A 13 -12.39 -14.30 25.93
CA ASN A 13 -12.88 -13.01 25.45
C ASN A 13 -11.85 -11.88 25.58
N LEU A 14 -10.58 -12.21 25.88
CA LEU A 14 -9.52 -11.23 25.84
C LEU A 14 -9.08 -11.05 24.37
N PRO A 15 -8.85 -9.81 23.90
CA PRO A 15 -8.24 -9.61 22.59
C PRO A 15 -6.89 -10.34 22.59
N MET A 16 -6.67 -11.20 21.59
CA MET A 16 -5.33 -11.75 21.36
C MET A 16 -4.41 -10.57 21.05
N ALA A 17 -3.15 -10.60 21.50
CA ALA A 17 -2.22 -9.47 21.34
C ALA A 17 -2.11 -8.95 19.88
N GLY A 18 -2.36 -9.81 18.88
CA GLY A 18 -2.42 -9.42 17.46
C GLY A 18 -3.63 -8.57 17.03
N ASP A 19 -4.71 -8.53 17.83
CA ASP A 19 -5.89 -7.70 17.59
C ASP A 19 -5.73 -6.29 18.15
N GLU A 20 -4.97 -6.14 19.24
CA GLU A 20 -4.78 -4.87 19.94
C GLU A 20 -3.62 -4.04 19.36
N PHE A 21 -2.61 -4.70 18.77
CA PHE A 21 -1.38 -4.06 18.34
C PHE A 21 -1.06 -4.26 16.85
N PRO A 22 -1.38 -3.29 15.97
CA PRO A 22 -1.17 -3.41 14.52
C PRO A 22 0.31 -3.50 14.09
N TYR A 23 1.24 -3.21 15.02
CA TYR A 23 2.69 -3.28 14.85
C TYR A 23 3.29 -4.66 15.12
N ASP A 24 2.56 -5.57 15.78
CA ASP A 24 3.00 -6.96 16.02
C ASP A 24 2.56 -7.91 14.91
N ARG A 25 1.89 -7.38 13.89
CA ARG A 25 1.45 -8.16 12.72
C ARG A 25 2.62 -8.39 11.77
N HIS A 26 2.55 -9.49 11.03
CA HIS A 26 3.43 -9.77 9.91
C HIS A 26 2.70 -9.58 8.58
N SER A 27 3.44 -9.39 7.48
CA SER A 27 2.90 -9.46 6.11
C SER A 27 2.27 -10.83 5.87
N ARG A 28 1.26 -10.91 4.98
CA ARG A 28 0.39 -12.08 4.79
C ARG A 28 -0.49 -12.42 6.00
N PRO A 29 -1.19 -11.44 6.61
CA PRO A 29 -2.19 -11.78 7.62
C PRO A 29 -3.41 -12.39 6.91
N GLY A 30 -3.49 -13.72 6.84
CA GLY A 30 -4.63 -14.39 6.24
C GLY A 30 -4.35 -15.81 5.77
N GLU A 31 -5.31 -16.35 5.03
CA GLU A 31 -5.16 -17.64 4.37
C GLU A 31 -4.13 -17.53 3.23
N PRO A 32 -3.26 -18.54 3.07
CA PRO A 32 -2.32 -18.56 1.97
C PRO A 32 -3.07 -18.56 0.63
N PRO A 33 -2.52 -17.91 -0.41
CA PRO A 33 -3.12 -17.95 -1.73
C PRO A 33 -3.20 -19.41 -2.21
N GLU A 34 -4.33 -19.78 -2.80
CA GLU A 34 -4.54 -21.13 -3.38
C GLU A 34 -3.58 -21.42 -4.53
N THR A 35 -3.05 -20.36 -5.15
CA THR A 35 -2.17 -20.44 -6.31
C THR A 35 -0.88 -19.69 -6.04
N LEU A 36 0.23 -20.35 -6.32
CA LEU A 36 1.57 -19.76 -6.32
C LEU A 36 2.12 -19.73 -7.75
N PRO A 37 3.03 -18.81 -8.07
CA PRO A 37 3.61 -18.74 -9.39
C PRO A 37 4.50 -19.96 -9.68
N ALA A 38 4.32 -20.58 -10.85
CA ALA A 38 4.96 -21.85 -11.21
C ALA A 38 6.35 -21.68 -11.88
N GLY A 39 6.74 -20.45 -12.18
CA GLY A 39 8.02 -20.15 -12.82
C GLY A 39 8.15 -18.67 -13.16
N SER A 40 8.36 -17.81 -12.14
CA SER A 40 8.60 -16.39 -12.42
C SER A 40 9.94 -16.20 -13.12
N MET A 41 9.93 -15.58 -14.30
CA MET A 41 11.17 -15.15 -14.97
C MET A 41 11.86 -14.00 -14.23
N THR A 42 11.12 -13.31 -13.35
CA THR A 42 11.67 -12.19 -12.58
C THR A 42 12.00 -12.67 -11.16
N PRO A 43 13.26 -12.51 -10.70
CA PRO A 43 13.60 -12.84 -9.33
C PRO A 43 12.83 -11.92 -8.38
N PHE A 44 12.16 -12.52 -7.40
CA PHE A 44 11.55 -11.81 -6.28
C PHE A 44 11.78 -12.61 -5.02
N THR A 45 11.81 -11.92 -3.88
CA THR A 45 11.92 -12.57 -2.57
C THR A 45 10.53 -12.79 -2.02
N ASP A 46 10.19 -14.06 -1.82
CA ASP A 46 9.08 -14.45 -0.97
C ASP A 46 9.56 -14.49 0.48
N ALA A 47 9.26 -13.45 1.25
CA ALA A 47 9.62 -13.37 2.66
C ALA A 47 8.50 -12.72 3.47
N VAL A 48 8.45 -13.09 4.75
CA VAL A 48 7.55 -12.51 5.74
C VAL A 48 8.25 -11.32 6.40
N PHE A 49 7.63 -10.15 6.33
CA PHE A 49 8.13 -8.90 6.93
C PHE A 49 7.23 -8.49 8.11
N SER A 50 7.74 -7.66 9.02
CA SER A 50 6.89 -6.98 10.00
C SER A 50 5.95 -6.01 9.30
N HIS A 51 4.70 -5.95 9.75
CA HIS A 51 3.67 -5.11 9.18
C HIS A 51 3.98 -3.64 9.48
N ILE A 52 4.11 -2.85 8.42
CA ILE A 52 4.36 -1.41 8.51
C ILE A 52 3.01 -0.70 8.54
N PHE A 53 2.67 -0.09 9.67
CA PHE A 53 1.51 0.80 9.75
C PHE A 53 1.85 2.16 9.14
N ILE A 54 1.22 2.48 8.01
CA ILE A 54 1.28 3.81 7.40
C ILE A 54 -0.11 4.46 7.54
N PRO A 55 -0.22 5.59 8.26
CA PRO A 55 -1.49 6.29 8.41
C PRO A 55 -2.13 6.63 7.06
N TRP A 56 -3.46 6.51 6.99
CA TRP A 56 -4.23 6.82 5.78
C TRP A 56 -3.92 8.21 5.21
N ASN A 57 -3.93 9.24 6.08
CA ASN A 57 -3.62 10.62 5.74
C ASN A 57 -2.16 10.83 5.26
N HIS A 58 -1.27 9.86 5.45
CA HIS A 58 0.09 9.88 4.91
C HIS A 58 0.13 9.26 3.51
N ILE A 59 -0.54 8.12 3.30
CA ILE A 59 -0.67 7.45 2.00
C ILE A 59 -1.36 8.36 0.98
N THR A 60 -2.47 8.99 1.38
CA THR A 60 -3.34 9.75 0.48
C THR A 60 -3.05 11.25 0.44
N ALA A 61 -1.98 11.70 1.10
CA ALA A 61 -1.68 13.13 1.28
C ALA A 61 -1.57 13.95 -0.03
N LYS A 62 -1.33 13.26 -1.15
CA LYS A 62 -1.15 13.85 -2.49
C LYS A 62 -2.11 13.32 -3.54
N PHE A 63 -3.06 12.47 -3.13
CA PHE A 63 -4.01 11.87 -4.04
C PHE A 63 -5.12 12.87 -4.35
N PRO A 64 -5.61 12.92 -5.60
CA PRO A 64 -6.85 13.61 -5.93
C PRO A 64 -8.02 13.12 -5.06
N GLU A 65 -8.90 14.04 -4.65
CA GLU A 65 -10.06 13.73 -3.81
C GLU A 65 -10.97 12.64 -4.41
N GLU A 66 -11.11 12.60 -5.74
CA GLU A 66 -11.86 11.57 -6.47
C GLU A 66 -11.29 10.16 -6.22
N ILE A 67 -9.96 10.02 -6.23
CA ILE A 67 -9.28 8.75 -5.98
C ILE A 67 -9.40 8.38 -4.50
N CYS A 68 -9.19 9.34 -3.59
CA CYS A 68 -9.41 9.11 -2.17
C CYS A 68 -10.82 8.60 -1.88
N SER A 69 -11.82 9.20 -2.52
CA SER A 69 -13.23 8.82 -2.36
C SER A 69 -13.47 7.41 -2.92
N ALA A 70 -12.97 7.11 -4.12
CA ALA A 70 -13.10 5.78 -4.73
C ALA A 70 -12.46 4.67 -3.87
N ILE A 71 -11.27 4.93 -3.30
CA ILE A 71 -10.60 3.98 -2.40
C ILE A 71 -11.41 3.82 -1.10
N THR A 72 -11.97 4.90 -0.57
CA THR A 72 -12.80 4.83 0.65
C THR A 72 -14.08 4.03 0.40
N THR A 73 -14.69 4.15 -0.79
CA THR A 73 -15.92 3.41 -1.15
C THR A 73 -15.66 1.94 -1.42
N THR A 74 -14.53 1.59 -2.05
CA THR A 74 -14.22 0.21 -2.48
C THR A 74 -12.74 -0.13 -2.25
N PRO A 75 -12.27 -0.21 -0.99
CA PRO A 75 -10.86 -0.39 -0.68
C PRO A 75 -10.28 -1.68 -1.25
N GLU A 76 -11.09 -2.72 -1.42
CA GLU A 76 -10.69 -4.02 -1.97
C GLU A 76 -10.18 -3.98 -3.41
N LYS A 77 -10.50 -2.92 -4.17
CA LYS A 77 -10.12 -2.78 -5.59
C LYS A 77 -8.77 -2.09 -5.79
N PHE A 78 -8.13 -1.66 -4.72
CA PHE A 78 -6.89 -0.88 -4.76
C PHE A 78 -5.80 -1.54 -3.91
N ILE A 79 -4.59 -1.55 -4.42
CA ILE A 79 -3.38 -1.87 -3.66
C ILE A 79 -2.43 -0.67 -3.77
N ALA A 80 -1.89 -0.25 -2.63
CA ALA A 80 -0.89 0.79 -2.55
C ALA A 80 0.51 0.15 -2.58
N ALA A 81 1.27 0.37 -3.64
CA ALA A 81 2.67 -0.02 -3.73
C ALA A 81 3.56 1.12 -3.25
N VAL A 82 4.15 0.96 -2.06
CA VAL A 82 4.98 1.99 -1.43
C VAL A 82 6.46 1.66 -1.66
N PRO A 83 7.20 2.45 -2.46
CA PRO A 83 8.63 2.24 -2.62
C PRO A 83 9.35 2.53 -1.29
N PHE A 84 10.15 1.57 -0.82
CA PHE A 84 10.84 1.68 0.46
C PHE A 84 11.96 2.72 0.39
N GLY A 85 12.07 3.58 1.41
CA GLY A 85 13.09 4.64 1.47
C GLY A 85 12.94 5.74 0.42
N ALA A 86 11.84 5.76 -0.34
CA ALA A 86 11.60 6.69 -1.42
C ALA A 86 10.66 7.83 -0.98
N GLY A 87 11.13 9.07 -1.14
CA GLY A 87 10.29 10.27 -1.02
C GLY A 87 10.03 10.94 -2.38
N PRO A 88 9.70 12.25 -2.40
CA PRO A 88 9.28 12.95 -3.62
C PRO A 88 10.26 12.85 -4.80
N LYS A 89 11.57 12.67 -4.51
CA LYS A 89 12.61 12.53 -5.53
C LYS A 89 12.49 11.21 -6.33
N PHE A 90 11.84 10.20 -5.77
CA PHE A 90 11.67 8.92 -6.45
C PHE A 90 10.98 9.06 -7.81
N TYR A 91 9.97 9.91 -7.91
CA TYR A 91 9.26 10.12 -9.18
C TYR A 91 10.03 10.96 -10.18
N THR A 92 10.90 11.87 -9.74
CA THR A 92 11.76 12.61 -10.66
C THR A 92 12.81 11.70 -11.27
N ASP A 93 13.36 10.80 -10.44
CA ASP A 93 14.43 9.89 -10.83
C ASP A 93 13.87 8.65 -11.56
N ASN A 94 12.62 8.26 -11.28
CA ASN A 94 11.96 7.08 -11.85
C ASN A 94 10.60 7.43 -12.48
N ARG A 95 10.62 8.27 -13.53
CA ARG A 95 9.41 8.75 -14.23
C ARG A 95 8.52 7.64 -14.82
N ARG A 96 9.06 6.43 -14.98
CA ARG A 96 8.38 5.25 -15.55
C ARG A 96 8.19 4.14 -14.52
N ALA A 97 8.25 4.43 -13.21
CA ALA A 97 8.10 3.41 -12.18
C ALA A 97 6.75 2.68 -12.23
N ASP A 98 5.70 3.37 -12.69
CA ASP A 98 4.38 2.80 -12.98
C ASP A 98 4.47 1.70 -14.05
N LEU A 99 5.17 1.97 -15.15
CA LEU A 99 5.37 1.00 -16.23
C LEU A 99 6.27 -0.16 -15.79
N LEU A 100 7.35 0.13 -15.06
CA LEU A 100 8.26 -0.91 -14.56
C LEU A 100 7.55 -1.84 -13.56
N LEU A 101 6.76 -1.29 -12.65
CA LEU A 101 5.96 -2.09 -11.72
C LEU A 101 4.88 -2.88 -12.46
N LYS A 102 4.22 -2.29 -13.47
CA LYS A 102 3.26 -3.00 -14.31
C LYS A 102 3.91 -4.17 -15.05
N ASP A 103 5.09 -3.96 -15.63
CA ASP A 103 5.82 -5.00 -16.37
C ASP A 103 6.33 -6.09 -15.43
N PHE A 104 6.80 -5.73 -14.23
CA PHE A 104 7.13 -6.66 -13.16
C PHE A 104 5.92 -7.56 -12.81
N LEU A 105 4.77 -6.96 -12.52
CA LEU A 105 3.56 -7.71 -12.15
C LEU A 105 3.06 -8.60 -13.29
N LYS A 106 3.22 -8.16 -14.54
CA LYS A 106 2.92 -8.98 -15.72
C LYS A 106 3.89 -10.15 -15.88
N GLY A 107 5.16 -9.97 -15.52
CA GLY A 107 6.20 -10.99 -15.61
C GLY A 107 6.12 -12.09 -14.55
N LEU A 108 5.34 -11.89 -13.49
CA LEU A 108 5.03 -12.95 -12.52
C LEU A 108 4.27 -14.08 -13.23
N ASP A 109 4.65 -15.33 -13.06
CA ASP A 109 3.94 -16.43 -13.73
C ASP A 109 2.68 -16.84 -12.94
N PHE A 110 1.61 -16.06 -13.06
CA PHE A 110 0.34 -16.26 -12.33
C PHE A 110 -0.84 -16.41 -13.32
N PRO A 111 -1.73 -17.41 -13.14
CA PRO A 111 -2.71 -17.81 -14.16
C PRO A 111 -3.78 -16.76 -14.44
N ASP A 112 -4.30 -16.09 -13.42
CA ASP A 112 -5.20 -14.94 -13.58
C ASP A 112 -4.75 -13.76 -12.74
N LYS A 113 -4.23 -12.74 -13.41
CA LYS A 113 -3.80 -11.47 -12.80
C LYS A 113 -4.86 -10.37 -12.90
N GLY A 114 -5.91 -10.57 -13.69
CA GLY A 114 -6.81 -9.49 -14.12
C GLY A 114 -6.17 -8.47 -15.08
N LYS A 115 -6.89 -7.36 -15.32
CA LYS A 115 -6.47 -6.23 -16.17
C LYS A 115 -5.70 -5.19 -15.36
N LEU A 116 -4.47 -5.55 -15.01
CA LEU A 116 -3.59 -4.71 -14.18
C LEU A 116 -3.39 -3.30 -14.73
N THR A 117 -3.72 -2.32 -13.89
CA THR A 117 -3.43 -0.91 -14.11
C THR A 117 -2.58 -0.41 -12.94
N VAL A 118 -1.48 0.26 -13.26
CA VAL A 118 -0.59 0.89 -12.28
C VAL A 118 -0.45 2.35 -12.69
N PHE A 119 -0.63 3.26 -11.74
CA PHE A 119 -0.53 4.69 -12.04
C PHE A 119 -0.06 5.49 -10.82
N PHE A 120 0.45 6.69 -11.10
CA PHE A 120 0.71 7.70 -10.09
C PHE A 120 -0.56 8.51 -9.83
N PRO A 121 -1.09 8.52 -8.60
CA PRO A 121 -2.25 9.33 -8.22
C PRO A 121 -1.81 10.77 -7.96
N LEU A 122 -1.25 11.44 -8.97
CA LEU A 122 -0.82 12.83 -8.87
C LEU A 122 -1.93 13.76 -9.37
N GLU A 123 -2.19 14.84 -8.63
CA GLU A 123 -2.93 15.95 -9.21
C GLU A 123 -2.18 16.48 -10.44
N ALA A 124 -2.89 16.57 -11.57
CA ALA A 124 -2.40 17.35 -12.70
C ALA A 124 -2.13 18.76 -12.18
N LYS A 125 -0.87 19.22 -12.27
CA LYS A 125 -0.53 20.60 -11.92
C LYS A 125 -1.39 21.51 -12.78
N LYS A 126 -2.48 22.05 -12.23
CA LYS A 126 -3.09 23.26 -12.78
C LYS A 126 -1.98 24.29 -12.76
N ASP A 127 -1.55 24.75 -13.93
CA ASP A 127 -0.63 25.87 -14.08
C ASP A 127 -1.22 27.09 -13.37
N LYS A 128 -0.98 27.20 -12.05
CA LYS A 128 -1.25 28.42 -11.31
C LYS A 128 -0.20 29.43 -11.75
N LYS A 129 -0.47 30.05 -12.89
CA LYS A 129 0.20 31.24 -13.38
C LYS A 129 -0.02 32.33 -12.33
N GLY A 130 0.97 32.50 -11.44
CA GLY A 130 1.03 33.59 -10.48
C GLY A 130 1.06 33.12 -9.02
N ARG A 131 2.25 33.13 -8.41
CA ARG A 131 2.67 34.19 -7.48
C ARG A 131 4.00 33.82 -6.82
N ASN A 132 4.89 34.81 -6.84
CA ASN A 132 6.08 35.06 -6.04
C ASN A 132 7.10 33.95 -5.78
N ARG A 133 8.30 34.24 -6.30
CA ARG A 133 9.60 33.82 -5.77
C ARG A 133 9.63 34.09 -4.26
N ASP A 134 9.54 33.03 -3.48
CA ASP A 134 10.21 32.98 -2.19
C ASP A 134 11.27 31.88 -2.26
N LYS A 135 12.47 32.28 -2.71
CA LYS A 135 13.68 31.46 -2.68
C LYS A 135 14.19 31.45 -1.23
N SER A 136 13.51 30.76 -0.34
CA SER A 136 13.94 30.61 1.04
C SER A 136 13.43 29.29 1.59
N ARG A 137 14.38 28.35 1.81
CA ARG A 137 14.23 27.11 2.60
C ARG A 137 13.29 26.02 2.05
N ASN A 138 13.74 25.24 1.06
CA ASN A 138 13.09 23.95 0.74
C ASN A 138 14.10 22.81 0.49
N ARG A 139 15.05 22.63 1.41
CA ARG A 139 15.79 21.35 1.57
C ARG A 139 15.00 20.31 2.41
N ARG A 140 13.74 20.60 2.75
CA ARG A 140 12.78 19.67 3.37
C ARG A 140 11.84 19.22 2.25
N SER A 141 11.70 17.97 1.87
CA SER A 141 12.28 16.73 2.36
C SER A 141 12.36 15.79 1.16
N ALA A 142 13.56 15.35 0.79
CA ALA A 142 13.70 14.28 -0.23
C ALA A 142 13.03 12.96 0.20
N PHE A 143 12.62 12.90 1.47
CA PHE A 143 11.95 11.80 2.17
C PHE A 143 10.61 12.27 2.79
N ASP A 144 9.93 13.24 2.17
CA ASP A 144 8.58 13.62 2.60
C ASP A 144 7.62 12.42 2.50
N LYS A 145 6.39 12.56 3.04
CA LYS A 145 5.31 11.55 3.09
C LYS A 145 5.34 10.53 1.94
N PRO A 146 5.07 9.24 2.19
CA PRO A 146 5.18 8.18 1.18
C PRO A 146 4.39 8.54 -0.07
N TRP A 147 4.95 8.14 -1.22
CA TRP A 147 4.31 8.35 -2.51
C TRP A 147 3.98 6.98 -3.14
N PRO A 148 2.80 6.42 -2.82
CA PRO A 148 2.39 5.13 -3.33
C PRO A 148 2.08 5.20 -4.83
N LEU A 149 2.43 4.14 -5.54
CA LEU A 149 1.76 3.81 -6.80
C LEU A 149 0.45 3.08 -6.47
N VAL A 150 -0.58 3.33 -7.27
CA VAL A 150 -1.87 2.65 -7.10
C VAL A 150 -1.99 1.56 -8.14
N ILE A 151 -2.26 0.34 -7.68
CA ILE A 151 -2.53 -0.83 -8.52
C ILE A 151 -4.03 -1.12 -8.47
N THR A 152 -4.65 -1.34 -9.61
CA THR A 152 -6.06 -1.73 -9.74
C THR A 152 -6.26 -2.78 -10.84
N GLY A 153 -7.48 -3.34 -10.91
CA GLY A 153 -7.87 -4.29 -11.96
C GLY A 153 -7.27 -5.69 -11.79
N PHE A 154 -6.76 -6.01 -10.60
CA PHE A 154 -6.29 -7.35 -10.26
C PHE A 154 -7.46 -8.32 -10.02
N SER A 155 -7.21 -9.62 -10.20
CA SER A 155 -8.13 -10.68 -9.75
C SER A 155 -8.07 -10.83 -8.22
N GLU A 156 -9.08 -11.45 -7.61
CA GLU A 156 -9.09 -11.69 -6.16
C GLU A 156 -7.95 -12.61 -5.73
N ASN A 157 -7.70 -13.69 -6.47
CA ASN A 157 -6.61 -14.62 -6.19
C ASN A 157 -5.24 -13.96 -6.31
N PHE A 158 -5.07 -13.08 -7.30
CA PHE A 158 -3.82 -12.33 -7.44
C PHE A 158 -3.65 -11.30 -6.32
N ARG A 159 -4.73 -10.69 -5.84
CA ARG A 159 -4.68 -9.82 -4.64
C ARG A 159 -4.23 -10.59 -3.41
N LYS A 160 -4.82 -11.78 -3.15
CA LYS A 160 -4.42 -12.64 -2.03
C LYS A 160 -2.96 -13.07 -2.11
N PHE A 161 -2.45 -13.27 -3.32
CA PHE A 161 -1.03 -13.55 -3.53
C PHE A 161 -0.12 -12.35 -3.19
N LEU A 162 -0.57 -11.11 -3.44
CA LEU A 162 0.22 -9.90 -3.25
C LEU A 162 0.22 -9.33 -1.81
N LEU A 163 -0.71 -9.74 -0.94
CA LEU A 163 -0.92 -9.16 0.41
C LEU A 163 -0.72 -10.20 1.52
#